data_AF-A0A9C9KZJ0-F1
#
_entry.id   AF-A0A9C9KZJ0-F1
#
_cell.length_a   1.000
_cell.length_b   1.000
_cell.length_c   1.000
_cell.angle_alpha   90.00
_cell.angle_beta   90.00
_cell.angle_gamma   90.00
#
_symmetry.space_group_name_H-M   'P 1'
#
loop_
_entity.id
_entity.type
_entity.pdbx_description
1 polymer ?
#
loop_
_entity_poly.entity_id
_entity_poly.type
_entity_poly.pdbx_seq_one_letter_code
_entity_poly.pdbx_strand_id
1 'polypeptide(L)'
;MKVALDKLVNLSEGIEKGKMLYEVIDFQLPAPEAIVVEFSRLSLMFGLIKKFDRAAVLTDKTWLKKISEFKGALMPGIEIKAFDLNEKEAAESWLLS
;
A
#
# COMPACT_ATOMS: atom_id res chain seq x y z
N MET A 1 -2.08 -5.33 14.71
CA MET A 1 -1.49 -4.41 13.71
C MET A 1 -0.11 -3.85 14.07
N LYS A 2 0.16 -3.41 15.31
CA LYS A 2 1.46 -2.76 15.68
C LYS A 2 2.70 -3.55 15.24
N VAL A 3 2.75 -4.83 15.60
CA VAL A 3 3.88 -5.74 15.30
C VAL A 3 4.14 -5.93 13.81
N ALA A 4 3.09 -5.97 12.98
CA ALA A 4 3.23 -6.20 11.55
C ALA A 4 3.83 -4.98 10.82
N LEU A 5 3.40 -3.78 11.22
CA LEU A 5 3.93 -2.53 10.65
C LEU A 5 5.37 -2.30 11.09
N ASP A 6 5.69 -2.50 12.37
CA ASP A 6 7.06 -2.36 12.88
C ASP A 6 8.01 -3.34 12.18
N LYS A 7 7.57 -4.58 11.95
CA LYS A 7 8.33 -5.57 11.18
C LYS A 7 8.54 -5.13 9.73
N LEU A 8 7.52 -4.57 9.08
CA LEU A 8 7.64 -4.01 7.73
C LEU A 8 8.61 -2.81 7.68
N VAL A 9 8.59 -1.93 8.67
CA VAL A 9 9.55 -0.81 8.79
C VAL A 9 10.97 -1.38 8.83
N ASN A 10 11.24 -2.34 9.71
CA ASN A 10 12.56 -2.94 9.86
C ASN A 10 13.01 -3.68 8.58
N LEU A 11 12.12 -4.47 7.96
CA LEU A 11 12.43 -5.16 6.70
C LEU A 11 12.68 -4.19 5.53
N SER A 12 12.15 -2.97 5.61
CA SER A 12 12.36 -1.92 4.61
C SER A 12 13.59 -1.05 4.86
N GLU A 13 14.36 -1.31 5.92
CA GLU A 13 15.60 -0.58 6.17
C GLU A 13 16.59 -0.81 5.02
N GLY A 14 17.19 0.28 4.52
CA GLY A 14 18.10 0.23 3.37
C GLY A 14 17.46 0.07 2.00
N ILE A 15 16.13 -0.06 1.90
CA ILE A 15 15.45 -0.02 0.60
C ILE A 15 15.37 1.43 0.11
N GLU A 16 15.91 1.66 -1.08
CA GLU A 16 15.73 2.89 -1.85
C GLU A 16 15.06 2.53 -3.18
N LYS A 17 13.98 3.24 -3.54
CA LYS A 17 13.21 3.02 -4.79
C LYS A 17 12.71 1.58 -4.96
N GLY A 18 12.24 1.00 -3.87
CA GLY A 18 11.70 -0.35 -3.85
C GLY A 18 10.44 -0.52 -4.69
N LYS A 19 10.13 -1.77 -4.98
CA LYS A 19 8.88 -2.21 -5.62
C LYS A 19 8.15 -3.12 -4.64
N MET A 20 6.83 -2.96 -4.51
CA MET A 20 6.03 -3.72 -3.55
C MET A 20 4.88 -4.42 -4.26
N LEU A 21 4.69 -5.72 -3.99
CA LEU A 21 3.48 -6.46 -4.35
C LEU A 21 2.73 -6.80 -3.06
N TYR A 22 1.44 -6.47 -3.03
CA TYR A 22 0.57 -6.74 -1.88
C TYR A 22 -0.65 -7.53 -2.33
N GLU A 23 -1.09 -8.51 -1.54
CA GLU A 23 -2.32 -9.26 -1.79
C GLU A 23 -3.30 -8.98 -0.66
N VAL A 24 -4.50 -8.51 -1.02
CA VAL A 24 -5.52 -8.02 -0.08
C VAL A 24 -6.88 -8.60 -0.47
N ILE A 25 -7.35 -9.56 0.32
CA ILE A 25 -8.60 -10.30 0.05
C ILE A 25 -9.77 -9.77 0.92
N ASP A 26 -9.47 -9.09 2.04
CA ASP A 26 -10.50 -8.52 2.91
C ASP A 26 -9.96 -7.30 3.66
N PHE A 27 -10.17 -6.10 3.12
CA PHE A 27 -9.79 -4.85 3.77
C PHE A 27 -11.01 -4.01 4.09
N GLN A 28 -11.26 -3.88 5.39
CA GLN A 28 -12.27 -2.99 5.93
C GLN A 28 -11.58 -1.71 6.40
N LEU A 29 -12.00 -0.57 5.85
CA LEU A 29 -11.53 0.72 6.35
C LEU A 29 -11.98 0.87 7.81
N PRO A 30 -11.08 1.26 8.72
CA PRO A 30 -11.46 1.55 10.10
C PRO A 30 -12.45 2.72 10.14
N ALA A 31 -13.23 2.78 11.22
CA ALA A 31 -14.04 3.96 11.51
C ALA A 31 -13.16 5.21 11.70
N PRO A 32 -13.63 6.42 11.35
CA PRO A 32 -12.84 7.64 11.44
C PRO A 32 -12.22 7.90 12.83
N GLU A 33 -12.91 7.54 13.90
CA GLU A 33 -12.44 7.71 15.28
C GLU A 33 -11.22 6.82 15.59
N ALA A 34 -11.17 5.62 14.97
CA ALA A 34 -10.04 4.72 15.08
C ALA A 34 -8.81 5.24 14.29
N ILE A 35 -9.02 5.94 13.17
CA ILE A 35 -7.94 6.55 12.38
C ILE A 35 -7.19 7.62 13.18
N VAL A 36 -7.89 8.40 14.01
CA VAL A 36 -7.26 9.44 14.86
C VAL A 36 -6.32 8.82 15.89
N VAL A 37 -6.70 7.71 16.51
CA VAL A 37 -5.83 6.96 17.44
C VAL A 37 -4.64 6.35 16.71
N GLU A 38 -4.79 6.04 15.42
CA GLU A 38 -3.73 5.51 14.57
C GLU A 38 -2.94 6.59 13.80
N PHE A 39 -3.19 7.88 14.03
CA PHE A 39 -2.58 8.97 13.27
C PHE A 39 -1.04 8.98 13.35
N SER A 40 -0.47 8.61 14.50
CA SER A 40 1.00 8.44 14.65
C SER A 40 1.57 7.38 13.70
N ARG A 41 0.76 6.40 13.29
CA ARG A 41 1.16 5.35 12.35
C ARG A 41 1.06 5.79 10.90
N LEU A 42 0.15 6.73 10.59
CA LEU A 42 0.10 7.32 9.26
C LEU A 42 1.44 7.95 8.91
N SER A 43 2.08 8.67 9.84
CA SER A 43 3.43 9.21 9.67
C SER A 43 4.50 8.14 9.36
N LEU A 44 4.48 7.00 10.07
CA LEU A 44 5.40 5.88 9.82
C LEU A 44 5.13 5.23 8.46
N MET A 45 3.85 5.05 8.11
CA MET A 45 3.43 4.54 6.81
C MET A 45 3.90 5.47 5.69
N PHE A 46 3.76 6.79 5.83
CA PHE A 46 4.28 7.76 4.85
C PHE A 46 5.80 7.64 4.66
N GLY A 47 6.56 7.46 5.75
CA GLY A 47 8.01 7.22 5.67
C GLY A 47 8.35 5.94 4.91
N LEU A 48 7.62 4.86 5.19
CA LEU A 48 7.72 3.58 4.48
C LEU A 48 7.40 3.74 2.98
N ILE A 49 6.25 4.34 2.67
CA ILE A 49 5.75 4.54 1.31
C ILE A 49 6.77 5.29 0.45
N LYS A 50 7.42 6.32 0.99
CA LYS A 50 8.45 7.10 0.27
C LYS A 50 9.67 6.29 -0.16
N LYS A 51 9.88 5.10 0.41
CA LYS A 51 10.96 4.20 0.01
C LYS A 51 10.63 3.41 -1.26
N PHE A 52 9.38 3.42 -1.71
CA PHE A 52 8.91 2.63 -2.84
C PHE A 52 8.43 3.54 -3.97
N ASP A 53 8.86 3.23 -5.19
CA ASP A 53 8.44 3.97 -6.38
C ASP A 53 7.12 3.43 -6.92
N ARG A 54 6.88 2.11 -6.77
CA ARG A 54 5.68 1.44 -7.25
C ARG A 54 5.15 0.39 -6.27
N ALA A 55 3.83 0.32 -6.16
CA ALA A 55 3.12 -0.73 -5.43
C ALA A 55 2.00 -1.33 -6.29
N ALA A 56 2.06 -2.64 -6.53
CA ALA A 56 0.98 -3.38 -7.13
C ALA A 56 0.16 -4.06 -6.04
N VAL A 57 -1.16 -4.05 -6.18
CA VAL A 57 -2.04 -4.67 -5.20
C VAL A 57 -3.05 -5.59 -5.87
N LEU A 58 -3.05 -6.85 -5.46
CA LEU A 58 -3.97 -7.89 -5.91
C LEU A 58 -5.17 -7.96 -4.99
N THR A 59 -6.38 -8.02 -5.55
CA THR A 59 -7.61 -8.04 -4.75
C THR A 59 -8.85 -8.55 -5.48
N ASP A 60 -9.90 -8.91 -4.72
CA ASP A 60 -11.18 -9.41 -5.22
C ASP A 60 -12.33 -8.36 -5.19
N LYS A 61 -12.13 -7.19 -4.57
CA LYS A 61 -13.26 -6.36 -4.12
C LYS A 61 -13.14 -4.85 -4.33
N THR A 62 -14.28 -4.18 -4.12
CA THR A 62 -14.71 -2.79 -4.41
C THR A 62 -13.73 -1.65 -4.08
N TRP A 63 -12.68 -1.89 -3.30
CA TRP A 63 -11.70 -0.88 -2.92
C TRP A 63 -10.80 -0.43 -4.10
N LEU A 64 -10.82 -1.14 -5.24
CA LEU A 64 -10.22 -0.69 -6.51
C LEU A 64 -10.77 0.71 -6.94
N LYS A 65 -12.06 0.97 -6.69
CA LYS A 65 -12.67 2.31 -6.83
C LYS A 65 -12.11 3.31 -5.80
N LYS A 66 -11.93 2.88 -4.56
CA LYS A 66 -11.44 3.71 -3.45
C LYS A 66 -9.96 4.09 -3.60
N ILE A 67 -9.08 3.20 -4.10
CA ILE A 67 -7.70 3.57 -4.47
C ILE A 67 -7.73 4.67 -5.52
N SER A 68 -8.54 4.49 -6.57
CA SER A 68 -8.60 5.42 -7.69
C SER A 68 -9.04 6.82 -7.23
N GLU A 69 -9.95 6.87 -6.24
CA GLU A 69 -10.36 8.09 -5.54
C GLU A 69 -9.24 8.64 -4.61
N PHE A 70 -8.42 7.78 -4.00
CA PHE A 70 -7.29 8.16 -3.12
C PHE A 70 -6.04 8.65 -3.88
N LYS A 71 -5.88 8.31 -5.17
CA LYS A 71 -4.70 8.64 -5.99
C LYS A 71 -4.43 10.15 -6.14
N GLY A 72 -5.46 10.99 -5.99
CA GLY A 72 -5.34 12.42 -6.26
C GLY A 72 -4.79 13.26 -5.10
N ALA A 73 -4.94 12.81 -3.84
CA ALA A 73 -4.85 13.73 -2.70
C ALA A 73 -3.76 13.43 -1.66
N LEU A 74 -3.31 12.18 -1.50
CA LEU A 74 -2.59 11.81 -0.27
C LEU A 74 -1.11 11.40 -0.40
N MET A 75 -0.63 10.94 -1.57
CA MET A 75 0.67 10.25 -1.64
C MET A 75 1.53 10.72 -2.83
N PRO A 76 2.19 11.88 -2.73
CA PRO A 76 3.19 12.30 -3.71
C PRO A 76 4.39 11.34 -3.67
N GLY A 77 4.76 10.80 -4.83
CA GLY A 77 6.02 10.06 -5.03
C GLY A 77 5.93 8.53 -5.13
N ILE A 78 4.74 7.94 -5.12
CA ILE A 78 4.55 6.50 -5.37
C ILE A 78 3.44 6.25 -6.39
N GLU A 79 3.68 5.35 -7.34
CA GLU A 79 2.66 4.88 -8.26
C GLU A 79 2.01 3.61 -7.70
N ILE A 80 0.68 3.62 -7.52
CA ILE A 80 -0.05 2.45 -7.01
C ILE A 80 -0.96 1.93 -8.11
N LYS A 81 -0.95 0.64 -8.38
CA LYS A 81 -1.86 0.00 -9.34
C LYS A 81 -2.51 -1.22 -8.71
N ALA A 82 -3.81 -1.37 -8.94
CA ALA A 82 -4.57 -2.51 -8.46
C ALA A 82 -4.85 -3.47 -9.62
N PHE A 83 -4.91 -4.75 -9.29
CA PHE A 83 -5.07 -5.89 -10.18
C PHE A 83 -6.05 -6.88 -9.53
N ASP A 84 -6.77 -7.66 -10.32
CA ASP A 84 -7.60 -8.74 -9.79
C ASP A 84 -6.72 -9.86 -9.18
N LEU A 85 -7.23 -10.65 -8.24
CA LEU A 85 -6.46 -11.73 -7.58
C LEU A 85 -5.84 -12.72 -8.58
N ASN A 86 -6.47 -12.92 -9.74
CA ASN A 86 -5.97 -13.81 -10.80
C ASN A 86 -4.95 -13.14 -11.73
N GLU A 87 -4.68 -11.85 -11.59
CA GLU A 87 -3.78 -11.07 -12.45
C GLU A 87 -2.37 -10.89 -11.85
N LYS A 88 -1.94 -11.83 -11.00
CA LYS A 88 -0.63 -11.76 -10.32
C LYS A 88 0.54 -11.56 -11.29
N GLU A 89 0.57 -12.29 -12.40
CA GLU A 89 1.65 -12.18 -13.39
C GLU A 89 1.69 -10.79 -14.05
N ALA A 90 0.53 -10.20 -14.29
CA ALA A 90 0.42 -8.85 -14.85
C ALA A 90 0.91 -7.79 -13.84
N ALA A 91 0.59 -7.99 -12.55
CA ALA A 91 1.05 -7.14 -11.46
C ALA A 91 2.58 -7.16 -11.31
N GLU A 92 3.18 -8.35 -11.33
CA GLU A 92 4.64 -8.53 -11.28
C GLU A 92 5.32 -7.89 -12.51
N SER A 93 4.76 -8.11 -13.71
CA SER A 93 5.28 -7.52 -14.95
C SER A 93 5.24 -5.99 -14.93
N TRP A 94 4.17 -5.39 -14.39
CA TRP A 94 4.05 -3.94 -14.26
C TRP A 94 4.98 -3.37 -13.18
N LEU A 95 5.25 -4.12 -12.12
CA LEU A 95 6.26 -3.71 -11.15
C LEU A 95 7.63 -3.67 -11.81
N LEU A 96 7.97 -4.61 -12.69
CA LEU A 96 9.30 -4.70 -13.30
C LEU A 96 9.56 -3.69 -14.43
N SER A 97 8.52 -3.14 -15.07
CA SER A 97 8.66 -2.07 -16.08
C SER A 97 9.16 -0.75 -15.51
#